data_AF-A0A926F869-F1
#
_entry.id   AF-A0A926F869-F1
#
_cell.length_a   1.000
_cell.length_b   1.000
_cell.length_c   1.000
_cell.angle_alpha   90.00
_cell.angle_beta   90.00
_cell.angle_gamma   90.00
#
_symmetry.space_group_name_H-M   'P 1'
#
loop_
_entity.id
_entity.type
_entity.pdbx_description
1 polymer ?
#
loop_
_entity_poly.entity_id
_entity_poly.type
_entity_poly.pdbx_seq_one_letter_code
_entity_poly.pdbx_strand_id
1 'polypeptide(L)'
;MDLPPDEIFKRCNDAYTNGTVDDLWKELFDLLALPESEMSDLMQRALKYLHSFWKQLFNYRKNGGYTIDNLAAERAIRPLTVQRKNSLFFCSTQGESNSATYNTFIETCKQMDISFKDYFRRVMKELQAGRVDYENLLPQTIDLESTNKY
;
A
#
# COMPACT_ATOMS: atom_id res chain seq x y z
N MET A 1 6.15 17.50 11.34
CA MET A 1 7.23 16.81 12.08
C MET A 1 6.58 15.55 12.60
N ASP A 2 6.89 14.41 11.99
CA ASP A 2 6.22 13.15 12.30
C ASP A 2 6.56 12.75 13.73
N LEU A 3 5.51 12.58 14.54
CA LEU A 3 5.65 12.14 15.93
C LEU A 3 6.32 10.76 15.95
N PRO A 4 7.14 10.45 16.98
CA PRO A 4 7.71 9.13 17.11
C PRO A 4 6.60 8.07 17.27
N PRO A 5 6.81 6.83 16.79
CA PRO A 5 5.80 5.76 16.86
C PRO A 5 5.22 5.54 18.25
N ASP A 6 6.03 5.67 19.30
CA ASP A 6 5.58 5.49 20.69
C ASP A 6 4.58 6.57 21.12
N GLU A 7 4.74 7.79 20.64
CA GLU A 7 3.84 8.91 20.94
C GLU A 7 2.54 8.81 20.15
N ILE A 8 2.62 8.37 18.88
CA ILE A 8 1.46 8.03 18.07
C ILE A 8 0.64 6.94 18.75
N PHE A 9 1.30 5.86 19.21
CA PHE A 9 0.62 4.77 19.91
C PHE A 9 -0.11 5.25 21.16
N LYS A 10 0.52 6.10 21.98
CA LYS A 10 -0.11 6.68 23.18
C LYS A 10 -1.31 7.54 22.80
N ARG A 11 -1.19 8.40 21.80
CA ARG A 11 -2.27 9.28 21.35
C ARG A 11 -3.44 8.49 20.76
N CYS A 12 -3.17 7.47 19.96
CA CYS A 12 -4.19 6.58 19.43
C CYS A 12 -4.91 5.76 20.51
N ASN A 13 -4.37 5.66 21.73
CA ASN A 13 -4.93 4.90 22.84
C ASN A 13 -5.20 5.76 24.08
N ASP A 14 -5.30 7.08 23.92
CA ASP A 14 -5.65 7.98 25.01
C ASP A 14 -7.13 7.83 25.41
N ALA A 15 -7.49 8.37 26.58
CA ALA A 15 -8.85 8.24 27.10
C ALA A 15 -9.89 8.89 26.18
N TYR A 16 -9.52 10.00 25.53
CA TYR A 16 -10.38 10.73 24.59
C TYR A 16 -10.67 9.93 23.31
N THR A 17 -9.64 9.37 22.68
CA THR A 17 -9.78 8.58 21.46
C THR A 17 -10.53 7.29 21.74
N ASN A 18 -10.26 6.63 22.87
CA ASN A 18 -11.04 5.46 23.29
C ASN A 18 -12.53 5.80 23.47
N GLY A 19 -12.85 6.90 24.17
CA GLY A 19 -14.23 7.35 24.34
C GLY A 19 -14.93 7.60 23.00
N THR A 20 -14.26 8.30 22.08
CA THR A 20 -14.77 8.55 20.73
C THR A 20 -15.05 7.23 19.98
N VAL A 21 -14.14 6.25 20.05
CA VAL A 21 -14.31 4.95 19.38
C VAL A 21 -15.47 4.16 19.98
N ASP A 22 -15.63 4.20 21.30
CA ASP A 22 -16.75 3.54 21.98
C ASP A 22 -18.09 4.20 21.62
N ASP A 23 -18.13 5.53 21.49
CA ASP A 23 -19.34 6.25 21.08
C ASP A 23 -19.71 5.96 19.63
N LEU A 24 -18.73 5.92 18.72
CA LEU A 24 -18.95 5.46 17.34
C LEU A 24 -19.47 4.03 17.26
N TRP A 25 -19.01 3.15 18.16
CA TRP A 25 -19.49 1.77 18.22
C TRP A 25 -20.95 1.68 18.68
N LYS A 26 -21.36 2.52 19.63
CA LYS A 26 -22.77 2.62 20.05
C LYS A 26 -23.64 3.14 18.92
N GLU A 27 -23.23 4.23 18.26
CA GLU A 27 -23.97 4.80 17.12
C GLU A 27 -24.14 3.77 15.99
N LEU A 28 -23.09 2.99 15.69
CA LEU A 28 -23.18 1.90 14.71
C LEU A 28 -24.25 0.87 15.08
N PHE A 29 -24.32 0.46 16.34
CA PHE A 29 -25.33 -0.49 16.80
C PHE A 29 -26.74 0.09 16.79
N ASP A 30 -26.90 1.35 17.20
CA ASP A 30 -28.18 2.03 17.17
C ASP A 30 -28.72 2.12 15.73
N LEU A 31 -27.86 2.46 14.77
CA LEU A 31 -28.22 2.49 13.35
C LEU A 31 -28.55 1.10 12.79
N LEU A 32 -27.84 0.05 13.22
CA LEU A 32 -28.13 -1.32 12.82
C LEU A 32 -29.43 -1.87 13.42
N ALA A 33 -29.91 -1.29 14.53
CA ALA A 33 -31.15 -1.68 15.19
C ALA A 33 -32.40 -1.04 14.54
N LEU A 34 -32.22 -0.01 13.70
CA LEU A 34 -33.32 0.61 12.96
C LEU A 34 -33.91 -0.38 11.93
N PRO A 35 -35.23 -0.30 11.65
CA PRO A 35 -35.85 -1.17 10.67
C PRO A 35 -35.29 -0.93 9.27
N GLU A 36 -35.10 -2.01 8.49
CA GLU A 36 -34.50 -1.93 7.15
C GLU A 36 -35.27 -1.00 6.19
N SER A 37 -36.57 -0.76 6.43
CA SER A 37 -37.39 0.18 5.67
C SER A 37 -36.97 1.65 5.82
N GLU A 38 -36.24 1.98 6.87
CA GLU A 38 -35.76 3.35 7.15
C GLU A 38 -34.38 3.64 6.56
N MET A 39 -33.71 2.63 5.97
CA MET A 39 -32.36 2.76 5.42
C MET A 39 -32.26 2.29 3.98
N SER A 40 -31.51 3.01 3.15
CA SER A 40 -31.17 2.55 1.81
C SER A 40 -30.30 1.28 1.85
N ASP A 41 -30.42 0.43 0.82
CA ASP A 41 -29.57 -0.77 0.67
C ASP A 41 -28.07 -0.43 0.75
N LEU A 42 -27.65 0.70 0.18
CA LEU A 42 -26.26 1.17 0.27
C LEU A 42 -25.84 1.47 1.71
N MET A 43 -26.69 2.13 2.50
CA MET A 43 -26.41 2.43 3.90
C MET A 43 -26.31 1.14 4.73
N GLN A 44 -27.25 0.21 4.53
CA GLN A 44 -27.23 -1.08 5.22
C GLN A 44 -25.96 -1.88 4.90
N ARG A 45 -25.54 -1.90 3.63
CA ARG A 45 -24.28 -2.55 3.21
C ARG A 45 -23.07 -1.89 3.85
N ALA A 46 -23.03 -0.55 3.88
CA ALA A 46 -21.93 0.19 4.50
C ALA A 46 -21.81 -0.10 6.01
N LEU A 47 -22.93 -0.09 6.74
CA LEU A 47 -22.95 -0.41 8.18
C LEU A 47 -22.56 -1.87 8.44
N LYS A 48 -23.11 -2.82 7.68
CA LYS A 48 -22.74 -4.25 7.78
C LYS A 48 -21.25 -4.46 7.48
N TYR A 49 -20.70 -3.76 6.49
CA TYR A 49 -19.28 -3.78 6.18
C TYR A 49 -18.44 -3.21 7.33
N LEU A 50 -18.77 -2.01 7.81
CA LEU A 50 -18.08 -1.38 8.94
C LEU A 50 -18.08 -2.29 10.18
N HIS A 51 -19.22 -2.86 10.53
CA HIS A 51 -19.36 -3.81 11.64
C HIS A 51 -18.46 -5.04 11.46
N SER A 52 -18.48 -5.66 10.27
CA SER A 52 -17.68 -6.85 9.96
C SER A 52 -16.18 -6.59 10.06
N PHE A 53 -15.74 -5.40 9.65
CA PHE A 53 -14.34 -5.01 9.59
C PHE A 53 -13.87 -4.15 10.78
N TRP A 54 -14.70 -3.91 11.79
CA TRP A 54 -14.40 -3.01 12.91
C TRP A 54 -13.04 -3.29 13.57
N LYS A 55 -12.79 -4.55 13.94
CA LYS A 55 -11.52 -4.95 14.56
C LYS A 55 -10.31 -4.70 13.65
N GLN A 56 -10.50 -4.82 12.34
CA GLN A 56 -9.44 -4.65 11.34
C GLN A 56 -9.17 -3.16 11.08
N LEU A 57 -10.22 -2.35 11.01
CA LEU A 57 -10.15 -0.90 10.86
C LEU A 57 -9.28 -0.28 11.95
N PHE A 58 -9.37 -0.75 13.19
CA PHE A 58 -8.60 -0.25 14.32
C PHE A 58 -7.26 -0.96 14.56
N ASN A 59 -6.79 -1.82 13.64
CA ASN A 59 -5.49 -2.48 13.78
C ASN A 59 -4.32 -1.47 13.82
N TYR A 60 -4.46 -0.29 13.19
CA TYR A 60 -3.42 0.75 13.24
C TYR A 60 -3.10 1.19 14.68
N ARG A 61 -4.05 1.04 15.61
CA ARG A 61 -3.86 1.40 17.03
C ARG A 61 -2.96 0.44 17.78
N LYS A 62 -2.65 -0.74 17.22
CA LYS A 62 -1.77 -1.75 17.83
C LYS A 62 -0.29 -1.41 17.70
N ASN A 63 0.09 -0.59 16.73
CA ASN A 63 1.48 -0.20 16.49
C ASN A 63 1.50 1.22 15.92
N GLY A 64 2.19 2.15 16.59
CA GLY A 64 2.28 3.55 16.14
C GLY A 64 3.07 3.77 14.86
N GLY A 65 3.71 2.73 14.29
CA GLY A 65 4.26 2.76 12.94
C GLY A 65 3.22 2.58 11.83
N TYR A 66 1.98 2.19 12.16
CA TYR A 66 0.89 2.08 11.20
C TYR A 66 0.17 3.41 11.02
N THR A 67 -0.07 3.79 9.77
CA THR A 67 -0.88 4.95 9.42
C THR A 67 -2.36 4.61 9.56
N ILE A 68 -3.17 5.60 9.96
CA ILE A 68 -4.64 5.47 9.99
C ILE A 68 -5.24 5.39 8.58
N ASP A 69 -4.58 6.05 7.63
CA ASP A 69 -4.96 6.05 6.23
C ASP A 69 -4.18 5.01 5.42
N ASN A 70 -4.72 4.69 4.25
CA ASN A 70 -4.13 3.78 3.29
C ASN A 70 -3.29 4.50 2.22
N LEU A 71 -2.90 5.76 2.46
CA LEU A 71 -2.35 6.62 1.41
C LEU A 71 -1.05 6.06 0.81
N ALA A 72 -0.22 5.43 1.65
CA ALA A 72 1.00 4.77 1.19
C ALA A 72 0.72 3.63 0.21
N ALA A 73 -0.24 2.75 0.52
CA ALA A 73 -0.58 1.65 -0.38
C ALA A 73 -1.31 2.14 -1.64
N GLU A 74 -2.18 3.14 -1.52
CA GLU A 74 -2.84 3.77 -2.67
C GLU A 74 -1.82 4.42 -3.61
N ARG A 75 -0.85 5.15 -3.07
CA ARG A 75 0.26 5.73 -3.85
C ARG A 75 1.08 4.64 -4.53
N ALA A 76 1.34 3.52 -3.86
CA ALA A 76 2.09 2.41 -4.43
C ALA A 76 1.34 1.70 -5.57
N ILE A 77 0.01 1.52 -5.47
CA ILE A 77 -0.78 0.83 -6.50
C ILE A 77 -1.24 1.74 -7.65
N ARG A 78 -1.27 3.06 -7.44
CA ARG A 78 -1.75 4.03 -8.43
C ARG A 78 -1.01 4.02 -9.77
N PRO A 79 0.33 3.93 -9.84
CA PRO A 79 1.04 3.82 -11.11
C PRO A 79 0.58 2.61 -11.92
N LEU A 80 0.39 1.46 -11.26
CA LEU A 80 -0.07 0.23 -11.89
C LEU A 80 -1.50 0.37 -12.43
N THR A 81 -2.42 0.94 -11.64
CA THR A 81 -3.82 1.10 -12.09
C THR A 81 -3.94 2.05 -13.28
N VAL A 82 -3.15 3.12 -13.31
CA VAL A 82 -3.07 4.06 -14.44
C VAL A 82 -2.46 3.38 -15.67
N GLN A 83 -1.36 2.64 -15.51
CA GLN A 83 -0.72 1.92 -16.61
C GLN A 83 -1.66 0.86 -17.21
N ARG A 84 -2.39 0.12 -16.36
CA ARG A 84 -3.38 -0.88 -16.81
C ARG A 84 -4.47 -0.26 -17.67
N LYS A 85 -4.97 0.92 -17.28
CA LYS A 85 -6.01 1.64 -18.03
C LYS A 85 -5.51 2.13 -19.39
N ASN A 86 -4.22 2.43 -19.52
CA ASN A 86 -3.63 3.06 -20.71
C ASN A 86 -2.87 2.09 -21.63
N SER A 87 -2.82 0.79 -21.30
CA SER A 87 -2.09 -0.20 -22.07
C SER A 87 -3.04 -1.16 -22.75
N LEU A 88 -2.83 -1.35 -24.06
CA LEU A 88 -3.56 -2.31 -24.90
C LEU A 88 -3.12 -3.77 -24.66
N PHE A 89 -2.07 -3.99 -23.86
CA PHE A 89 -1.36 -5.27 -23.77
C PHE A 89 -1.67 -6.08 -22.50
N PHE A 90 -2.56 -5.60 -21.62
CA PHE A 90 -3.01 -6.34 -20.44
C PHE A 90 -4.13 -7.37 -20.71
N CYS A 91 -4.44 -7.68 -21.97
CA CYS A 91 -5.56 -8.56 -22.33
C CYS A 91 -5.24 -10.07 -22.31
N SER A 92 -4.03 -10.47 -21.95
CA SER A 92 -3.64 -11.89 -21.83
C SER A 92 -2.95 -12.17 -20.50
N THR A 93 -3.09 -13.39 -20.00
CA THR A 93 -2.43 -13.86 -18.76
C THR A 93 -0.91 -13.72 -18.83
N GLN A 94 -0.32 -13.97 -20.01
CA GLN A 94 1.11 -13.76 -20.24
C GLN A 94 1.49 -12.27 -20.20
N GLY A 95 0.65 -11.39 -20.77
CA GLY A 95 0.86 -9.94 -20.75
C GLY A 95 0.79 -9.38 -19.33
N GLU A 96 -0.15 -9.87 -18.53
CA GLU A 96 -0.26 -9.53 -17.11
C GLU A 96 0.98 -9.96 -16.32
N SER A 97 1.41 -11.23 -16.46
CA SER A 97 2.60 -11.75 -15.77
C SER A 97 3.87 -10.97 -16.13
N ASN A 98 4.06 -10.67 -17.42
CA ASN A 98 5.21 -9.90 -17.88
C ASN A 98 5.16 -8.48 -17.31
N SER A 99 4.01 -7.82 -17.36
CA SER A 99 3.88 -6.47 -16.83
C SER A 99 4.07 -6.41 -15.32
N ALA A 100 3.56 -7.39 -14.58
CA ALA A 100 3.78 -7.50 -13.14
C ALA A 100 5.29 -7.57 -12.85
N THR A 101 6.01 -8.43 -13.57
CA THR A 101 7.47 -8.58 -13.43
C THR A 101 8.21 -7.26 -13.66
N TYR A 102 7.93 -6.56 -14.78
CA TYR A 102 8.59 -5.28 -15.07
C TYR A 102 8.24 -4.19 -14.05
N ASN A 103 6.97 -4.10 -13.65
CA ASN A 103 6.55 -3.10 -12.67
C ASN A 103 7.15 -3.34 -11.29
N THR A 104 7.32 -4.61 -10.87
CA THR A 104 8.06 -4.96 -9.67
C THR A 104 9.49 -4.42 -9.75
N PHE A 105 10.23 -4.69 -10.83
CA PHE A 105 11.60 -4.17 -10.95
C PHE A 105 11.68 -2.65 -10.96
N ILE A 106 10.77 -1.98 -11.68
CA ILE A 106 10.73 -0.52 -11.74
C ILE A 106 10.49 0.07 -10.36
N GLU A 107 9.51 -0.46 -9.61
CA GLU A 107 9.22 0.04 -8.27
C GLU A 107 10.31 -0.30 -7.25
N THR A 108 10.97 -1.46 -7.36
CA THR A 108 12.14 -1.76 -6.53
C THR A 108 13.28 -0.78 -6.79
N CYS A 109 13.54 -0.41 -8.06
CA CYS A 109 14.56 0.58 -8.37
C CYS A 109 14.21 1.96 -7.81
N LYS A 110 12.94 2.39 -7.91
CA LYS A 110 12.46 3.65 -7.33
C LYS A 110 12.56 3.67 -5.80
N GLN A 111 12.23 2.57 -5.13
CA GLN A 111 12.37 2.46 -3.68
C GLN A 111 13.82 2.62 -3.20
N MET A 112 14.80 2.26 -4.06
CA MET A 112 16.23 2.43 -3.80
C MET A 112 16.80 3.75 -4.37
N ASP A 113 15.95 4.63 -4.90
CA ASP A 113 16.33 5.88 -5.58
C ASP A 113 17.31 5.70 -6.75
N ILE A 114 17.14 4.62 -7.52
CA ILE A 114 17.98 4.27 -8.67
C ILE A 114 17.16 4.32 -9.97
N SER A 115 17.77 4.83 -11.03
CA SER A 115 17.22 4.77 -12.39
C SER A 115 17.11 3.32 -12.88
N PHE A 116 15.89 2.82 -13.09
CA PHE A 116 15.65 1.48 -13.67
C PHE A 116 16.41 1.27 -14.99
N LYS A 117 16.54 2.32 -15.80
CA LYS A 117 17.25 2.27 -17.08
C LYS A 117 18.74 1.99 -16.91
N ASP A 118 19.36 2.58 -15.90
CA ASP A 118 20.79 2.42 -15.64
C ASP A 118 21.07 1.10 -14.92
N TYR A 119 20.18 0.71 -14.00
CA TYR A 119 20.12 -0.63 -13.44
C TYR A 119 20.07 -1.71 -14.53
N PHE A 120 19.08 -1.63 -15.42
CA PHE A 120 18.86 -2.64 -16.46
C PHE A 120 20.07 -2.75 -17.41
N ARG A 121 20.66 -1.61 -17.79
CA ARG A 121 21.90 -1.61 -18.61
C ARG A 121 23.07 -2.26 -17.90
N ARG A 122 23.25 -1.99 -16.61
CA ARG A 122 24.34 -2.57 -15.84
C ARG A 122 24.17 -4.07 -15.73
N VAL A 123 23.00 -4.55 -15.32
CA VAL A 123 22.69 -5.98 -15.23
C VAL A 123 22.93 -6.68 -16.58
N MET A 124 22.44 -6.12 -17.69
CA MET A 124 22.64 -6.73 -19.01
C MET A 124 24.12 -6.82 -19.41
N LYS A 125 24.94 -5.82 -19.05
CA LYS A 125 26.40 -5.86 -19.30
C LYS A 125 27.09 -6.93 -18.46
N GLU A 126 26.76 -7.02 -17.18
CA GLU A 126 27.33 -7.99 -16.25
C GLU A 126 26.95 -9.43 -16.67
N LEU A 127 25.69 -9.66 -17.07
CA LEU A 127 25.24 -10.95 -17.59
C LEU A 127 25.97 -11.34 -18.88
N GLN A 128 26.18 -10.38 -19.80
CA GLN A 128 26.97 -10.62 -21.02
C GLN A 128 28.44 -10.94 -20.71
N ALA A 129 28.99 -10.38 -19.63
CA ALA A 129 30.33 -10.71 -19.14
C ALA A 129 30.41 -12.09 -18.46
N GLY A 130 29.31 -12.85 -18.40
CA GLY A 130 29.26 -14.20 -17.82
C GLY A 130 29.11 -14.21 -16.30
N ARG A 131 28.73 -13.08 -15.70
CA ARG A 131 28.51 -12.96 -14.26
C ARG A 131 27.23 -13.70 -13.83
N VAL A 132 27.33 -14.54 -12.80
CA VAL A 132 26.22 -15.42 -12.34
C VAL A 132 25.85 -15.22 -10.85
N ASP A 133 26.52 -14.31 -10.14
CA ASP A 133 26.18 -13.92 -8.77
C ASP A 133 25.01 -12.93 -8.76
N TYR A 134 23.81 -13.46 -9.02
CA TYR A 134 22.57 -12.69 -9.13
C TYR A 134 22.23 -11.89 -7.86
N GLU A 135 22.65 -12.36 -6.68
CA GLU A 135 22.45 -11.65 -5.41
C GLU A 135 23.13 -10.28 -5.38
N ASN A 136 24.26 -10.14 -6.08
CA ASN A 136 24.98 -8.87 -6.19
C ASN A 136 24.50 -8.00 -7.36
N LEU A 137 23.57 -8.51 -8.17
CA LEU A 137 22.96 -7.79 -9.28
C LEU A 137 21.59 -7.19 -8.93
N LEU A 138 21.17 -7.26 -7.66
CA LEU A 138 19.93 -6.65 -7.21
C LEU A 138 20.04 -5.12 -7.16
N PRO A 139 18.93 -4.36 -7.28
CA PRO A 139 18.95 -2.90 -7.21
C PRO A 139 19.61 -2.36 -5.93
N GLN A 140 19.59 -3.13 -4.85
CA GLN A 140 20.09 -2.75 -3.52
C GLN A 140 21.62 -2.91 -3.39
N THR A 141 22.21 -3.82 -4.18
CA THR A 141 23.60 -4.28 -4.04
C THR A 141 24.46 -3.86 -5.22
N ILE A 142 23.82 -3.54 -6.34
CA ILE A 142 24.49 -3.09 -7.55
C ILE A 142 25.00 -1.67 -7.32
N ASP A 143 26.31 -1.51 -7.37
CA ASP A 143 26.99 -0.25 -7.10
C ASP A 143 26.67 0.79 -8.20
N LEU A 144 25.54 1.48 -8.01
CA LEU A 144 25.01 2.55 -8.84
C LEU A 144 24.69 3.73 -7.94
N GLU A 145 25.05 4.93 -8.39
CA GLU A 145 24.75 6.14 -7.63
C GLU A 145 23.24 6.42 -7.60
N SER A 146 22.75 6.80 -6.42
CA SER A 146 21.38 7.28 -6.22
C SER A 146 21.13 8.46 -7.15
N THR A 147 20.19 8.28 -8.08
CA THR A 147 19.85 9.33 -9.02
C THR A 147 18.73 10.14 -8.41
N ASN A 148 19.01 11.33 -7.89
CA ASN A 148 18.06 12.25 -7.25
C ASN A 148 17.01 12.80 -8.25
N LYS A 149 16.21 11.90 -8.83
CA LYS A 149 15.41 12.13 -10.05
C LYS A 149 13.96 11.69 -9.91
N TYR A 150 13.51 11.32 -8.71
CA TYR A 150 12.11 11.00 -8.42
C TYR A 150 11.64 11.67 -7.14
#